data_AF-T1C1G4-F1
#
_entry.id   AF-T1C1G4-F1
#
_cell.length_a   1.000
_cell.length_b   1.000
_cell.length_c   1.000
_cell.angle_alpha   90.00
_cell.angle_beta   90.00
_cell.angle_gamma   90.00
#
_symmetry.space_group_name_H-M   'P 1'
#
loop_
_entity.id
_entity.type
_entity.pdbx_description
1 polymer ?
#
loop_
_entity_poly.entity_id
_entity_poly.type
_entity_poly.pdbx_seq_one_letter_code
_entity_poly.pdbx_strand_id
1 'polypeptide(L)'
;MAFWKKWYFWATHSRLEPIIRKARMIRNHLSGVMAYFIHRITNAIAEGMNSKILAVQKMAYGYRNKGHFKTAIYFHCGNLQLYHETHTNVG
;
A
#
# COMPACT_ATOMS: atom_id res chain seq x y z
N MET A 1 -12.15 15.96 -18.63
CA MET A 1 -11.42 16.95 -17.80
C MET A 1 -12.27 18.09 -17.24
N ALA A 2 -13.28 18.60 -17.97
CA ALA A 2 -14.10 19.73 -17.52
C ALA A 2 -14.83 19.48 -16.17
N PHE A 3 -15.37 18.27 -15.98
CA PHE A 3 -16.02 17.87 -14.74
C PHE A 3 -15.07 17.88 -13.53
N TRP A 4 -13.86 17.33 -13.67
CA TRP A 4 -12.85 17.31 -12.61
C TRP A 4 -12.43 18.73 -12.18
N LYS A 5 -12.18 19.62 -13.15
CA LYS A 5 -11.82 21.02 -12.86
C LYS A 5 -12.92 21.75 -12.11
N LYS A 6 -14.19 21.55 -12.51
CA LYS A 6 -15.35 22.12 -11.82
C LYS A 6 -15.46 21.58 -10.39
N TRP A 7 -15.39 20.26 -10.21
CA TRP A 7 -15.45 19.66 -8.88
C TRP A 7 -14.29 20.09 -7.98
N TYR A 8 -13.06 20.14 -8.50
CA TYR A 8 -11.89 20.58 -7.74
C TYR A 8 -12.03 22.03 -7.27
N PHE A 9 -12.53 22.92 -8.15
CA PHE A 9 -12.81 24.30 -7.79
C PHE A 9 -13.85 24.39 -6.67
N TRP A 10 -14.97 23.67 -6.77
CA TRP A 10 -15.97 23.64 -5.72
C TRP A 10 -15.42 23.07 -4.40
N ALA A 11 -14.67 21.98 -4.46
CA ALA A 11 -14.07 21.33 -3.31
C ALA A 11 -13.04 22.22 -2.59
N THR A 12 -12.26 23.02 -3.33
CA THR A 12 -11.30 23.96 -2.72
C THR A 12 -11.97 25.20 -2.10
N HIS A 13 -13.16 25.57 -2.59
CA HIS A 13 -13.93 26.73 -2.11
C HIS A 13 -14.99 26.37 -1.06
N SER A 14 -15.18 25.09 -0.76
CA SER A 14 -16.16 24.61 0.23
C SER A 14 -15.83 24.98 1.69
N ARG A 15 -14.69 25.68 1.94
CA ARG A 15 -14.15 26.08 3.26
C ARG A 15 -13.97 24.92 4.26
N LEU A 16 -14.17 23.68 3.84
CA LEU A 16 -13.94 22.47 4.62
C LEU A 16 -12.50 22.02 4.42
N GLU A 17 -11.64 22.31 5.39
CA GLU A 17 -10.22 21.91 5.40
C GLU A 17 -9.96 20.44 5.07
N PRO A 18 -10.77 19.47 5.57
CA PRO A 18 -10.61 18.06 5.17
C PRO A 18 -10.82 17.84 3.67
N ILE A 19 -11.81 18.52 3.08
CA ILE A 19 -12.16 18.40 1.66
C ILE A 19 -11.11 19.08 0.79
N ILE A 20 -10.65 20.26 1.19
CA ILE A 20 -9.57 20.99 0.50
C ILE A 20 -8.30 20.13 0.46
N ARG A 21 -7.96 19.50 1.58
CA ARG A 21 -6.78 18.62 1.67
C ARG A 21 -6.91 17.41 0.74
N LYS A 22 -8.08 16.77 0.71
CA LYS A 22 -8.34 15.63 -0.19
C LYS A 22 -8.33 16.04 -1.66
N ALA A 23 -8.94 17.18 -2.00
CA ALA A 23 -8.91 17.71 -3.36
C ALA A 23 -7.47 17.96 -3.84
N ARG A 24 -6.63 18.59 -3.02
CA ARG A 24 -5.19 18.81 -3.31
C ARG A 24 -4.43 17.49 -3.47
N MET A 25 -4.68 16.51 -2.59
CA MET A 25 -4.06 15.18 -2.68
C MET A 25 -4.40 14.50 -4.01
N ILE A 26 -5.67 14.50 -4.40
CA ILE A 26 -6.11 13.87 -5.66
C ILE A 26 -5.54 14.62 -6.86
N ARG A 27 -5.46 15.96 -6.84
CA ARG A 27 -4.79 16.74 -7.90
C ARG A 27 -3.33 16.31 -8.08
N ASN A 28 -2.60 16.07 -7.00
CA ASN A 28 -1.19 15.65 -7.08
C ASN A 28 -1.03 14.22 -7.60
N HIS A 29 -2.00 13.34 -7.34
CA HIS A 29 -1.98 11.93 -7.78
C HIS A 29 -2.84 11.68 -9.03
N LEU A 30 -3.33 12.75 -9.67
CA LEU A 30 -4.29 12.68 -10.76
C LEU A 30 -3.72 11.94 -11.97
N SER A 31 -2.40 12.05 -12.20
CA SER A 31 -1.68 11.29 -13.23
C SER A 31 -1.78 9.79 -13.01
N GLY A 32 -1.63 9.30 -11.78
CA GLY A 32 -1.79 7.89 -11.42
C GLY A 32 -3.24 7.42 -11.56
N VAL A 33 -4.20 8.26 -11.15
CA VAL A 33 -5.64 7.97 -11.32
C VAL A 33 -6.01 7.91 -12.81
N MET A 34 -5.46 8.78 -13.65
CA MET A 34 -5.71 8.77 -15.09
C MET A 34 -5.00 7.61 -15.80
N ALA A 35 -3.79 7.26 -15.37
CA ALA A 35 -3.08 6.08 -15.88
C ALA A 35 -3.86 4.79 -15.64
N TYR A 36 -4.64 4.69 -14.55
CA TYR A 36 -5.58 3.59 -14.34
C TYR A 36 -6.64 3.50 -15.44
N PHE A 37 -7.24 4.62 -15.83
CA PHE A 37 -8.28 4.65 -16.88
C PHE A 37 -7.73 4.33 -18.27
N ILE A 38 -6.45 4.62 -18.53
CA ILE A 38 -5.82 4.41 -19.84
C ILE A 38 -5.15 3.03 -19.93
N HIS A 39 -4.44 2.61 -18.88
CA HIS A 39 -3.60 1.40 -18.90
C HIS A 39 -4.08 0.27 -17.97
N ARG A 40 -5.22 0.43 -17.27
CA ARG A 40 -5.73 -0.53 -16.26
C ARG A 40 -4.68 -0.96 -15.23
N ILE A 41 -3.66 -0.14 -15.00
CA ILE A 41 -2.64 -0.41 -13.98
C ILE A 41 -3.30 -0.09 -12.64
N THR A 42 -3.75 -1.15 -11.98
CA THR A 42 -4.47 -1.05 -10.71
C THR A 42 -3.47 -0.97 -9.56
N ASN A 43 -3.68 -0.04 -8.63
CA ASN A 43 -2.93 -0.03 -7.37
C ASN A 43 -3.35 -1.20 -6.45
N ALA A 44 -4.29 -2.04 -6.88
CA ALA A 44 -4.86 -3.13 -6.09
C ALA A 44 -3.80 -4.14 -5.62
N ILE A 45 -2.78 -4.43 -6.45
CA ILE A 45 -1.69 -5.34 -6.07
C ILE A 45 -0.85 -4.71 -4.95
N ALA A 46 -0.51 -3.42 -5.07
CA ALA A 46 0.27 -2.70 -4.07
C ALA A 46 -0.53 -2.49 -2.76
N GLU A 47 -1.84 -2.23 -2.86
CA GLU A 47 -2.76 -2.17 -1.72
C GLU A 47 -2.86 -3.51 -1.01
N GLY A 48 -3.01 -4.61 -1.76
CA GLY A 48 -3.02 -5.97 -1.21
C GLY A 48 -1.71 -6.31 -0.51
N MET A 49 -0.56 -5.90 -1.06
CA MET A 49 0.74 -6.07 -0.42
C MET A 49 0.85 -5.25 0.87
N ASN A 50 0.42 -3.98 0.87
CA ASN A 50 0.39 -3.15 2.06
C ASN A 50 -0.53 -3.74 3.15
N SER A 51 -1.69 -4.27 2.79
CA SER A 51 -2.59 -4.96 3.72
C SER A 51 -1.95 -6.20 4.34
N LYS A 52 -1.22 -7.01 3.56
CA LYS A 52 -0.47 -8.16 4.09
C LYS A 52 0.62 -7.74 5.07
N ILE A 53 1.39 -6.70 4.76
CA ILE A 53 2.44 -6.17 5.65
C ILE A 53 1.84 -5.65 6.96
N LEU A 54 0.73 -4.93 6.88
CA LEU A 54 -0.01 -4.46 8.07
C LEU A 54 -0.55 -5.62 8.91
N ALA A 55 -1.06 -6.68 8.26
CA ALA A 55 -1.51 -7.88 8.96
C ALA A 55 -0.36 -8.56 9.73
N VAL A 56 0.81 -8.71 9.11
CA VAL A 56 2.02 -9.24 9.77
C VAL A 56 2.43 -8.37 10.96
N GLN A 57 2.42 -7.05 10.80
CA GLN A 57 2.72 -6.11 11.88
C GLN A 57 1.72 -6.25 13.05
N LYS A 58 0.43 -6.38 12.74
CA LYS A 58 -0.65 -6.52 13.73
C LYS A 58 -0.59 -7.86 14.46
N MET A 59 -0.32 -8.96 13.75
CA MET A 59 -0.16 -10.29 14.34
C MET A 59 0.99 -10.34 15.35
N ALA A 60 2.06 -9.58 15.11
CA ALA A 60 3.21 -9.51 16.01
C ALA A 60 3.02 -8.52 17.18
N TYR A 61 1.88 -7.82 17.28
CA TYR A 61 1.64 -6.75 18.26
C TYR A 61 2.74 -5.65 18.26
N GLY A 62 3.39 -5.46 17.10
CA GLY A 62 4.49 -4.50 16.92
C GLY A 62 5.88 -5.13 17.06
N TYR A 63 6.76 -4.81 16.11
CA TYR A 63 8.15 -5.23 16.15
C TYR A 63 9.02 -4.16 16.80
N ARG A 64 9.72 -4.52 17.87
CA ARG A 64 10.67 -3.63 18.56
C ARG A 64 11.97 -3.41 17.77
N ASN A 65 12.33 -4.34 16.88
CA ASN A 65 13.50 -4.26 16.01
C ASN A 65 13.09 -4.27 14.53
N LYS A 66 13.58 -3.28 13.76
CA LYS A 66 13.33 -3.14 12.31
C LYS A 66 13.89 -4.31 11.50
N GLY A 67 14.97 -4.94 11.95
CA GLY A 67 15.53 -6.13 11.31
C GLY A 67 14.57 -7.31 11.33
N HIS A 68 13.96 -7.59 12.48
CA HIS A 68 12.99 -8.68 12.63
C HIS A 68 11.70 -8.42 11.83
N PHE A 69 11.28 -7.16 11.73
CA PHE A 69 10.15 -6.80 10.88
C PHE A 69 10.42 -7.09 9.40
N LYS A 70 11.63 -6.77 8.92
CA LYS A 70 12.02 -7.04 7.53
C LYS A 70 12.06 -8.55 7.25
N THR A 71 12.63 -9.34 8.15
CA THR A 71 12.65 -10.80 8.06
C THR A 71 11.23 -11.39 8.04
N ALA A 72 10.33 -10.90 8.89
CA ALA A 72 8.94 -11.36 8.91
C ALA A 72 8.16 -11.01 7.63
N ILE A 73 8.41 -9.84 7.04
CA ILE A 73 7.85 -9.48 5.73
C ILE A 73 8.37 -10.43 4.66
N TYR A 74 9.67 -10.71 4.60
CA TYR A 74 10.22 -11.66 3.63
C TYR A 74 9.70 -13.07 3.84
N PHE A 75 9.48 -13.50 5.09
CA PHE A 75 8.88 -14.79 5.41
C PHE A 75 7.43 -14.86 4.90
N HIS A 76 6.58 -13.90 5.25
CA HIS A 76 5.15 -13.95 4.93
C HIS A 76 4.80 -13.52 3.49
N CYS A 77 5.58 -12.64 2.87
CA CYS A 77 5.31 -12.12 1.52
C CYS A 77 6.28 -12.65 0.46
N GLY A 78 7.47 -13.14 0.85
CA GLY A 78 8.52 -13.61 -0.06
C GLY A 78 8.64 -15.13 -0.15
N ASN A 79 7.81 -15.90 0.54
CA ASN A 79 7.81 -17.37 0.53
C ASN A 79 9.19 -17.97 0.90
N LEU A 80 9.98 -17.28 1.71
CA LEU A 80 11.28 -17.78 2.19
C LEU A 80 11.03 -18.89 3.21
N GLN A 81 11.33 -20.14 2.82
CA GLN A 81 11.35 -21.28 3.73
C GLN A 81 12.45 -21.08 4.78
N LEU A 82 12.05 -21.14 6.06
CA LEU A 82 12.93 -20.94 7.21
C LEU A 82 13.40 -22.26 7.84
N TYR A 83 13.02 -23.41 7.27
CA TYR A 83 13.60 -24.67 7.64
C TYR A 83 14.96 -24.76 6.94
N HIS A 84 16.05 -24.88 7.71
CA HIS A 84 17.17 -25.64 7.16
C HIS A 84 16.59 -26.99 6.73
N GLU A 85 17.01 -27.51 5.59
CA GLU A 85 16.90 -28.95 5.38
C GLU A 85 17.68 -29.56 6.55
N THR A 86 16.97 -30.07 7.58
CA THR A 86 17.60 -30.97 8.53
C THR A 86 18.11 -32.09 7.66
N HIS A 87 19.44 -32.21 7.53
CA HIS A 87 20.05 -33.38 6.91
C HIS A 87 19.32 -34.60 7.47
N THR A 88 18.54 -35.25 6.61
CA THR A 88 17.93 -36.52 6.94
C THR A 88 19.09 -37.45 7.23
N ASN A 89 19.22 -37.88 8.48
CA ASN A 89 20.10 -38.98 8.85
C ASN A 89 19.65 -40.19 8.02
N VAL A 90 20.32 -40.40 6.89
CA VAL A 90 20.34 -41.69 6.20
C VAL A 90 21.26 -42.59 7.02
N GLY A 91 20.63 -43.52 7.74
CA GLY A 91 21.31 -44.65 8.35
C GLY A 91 21.76 -45.68 7.33
#